data_AF-A0AAX2F393-F1
#
_entry.id   AF-A0AAX2F393-F1
#
_cell.length_a   1.000
_cell.length_b   1.000
_cell.length_c   1.000
_cell.angle_alpha   90.00
_cell.angle_beta   90.00
_cell.angle_gamma   90.00
#
_symmetry.space_group_name_H-M   'P 1'
#
loop_
_entity.id
_entity.type
_entity.pdbx_description
1 polymer ?
#
loop_
_entity_poly.entity_id
_entity_poly.type
_entity_poly.pdbx_seq_one_letter_code
_entity_poly.pdbx_strand_id
1 'polypeptide(L)'
;MKIQKISDITPTLPFTEFDFLQSYRDSFAKSELGRIHSQLPLKELAAACTSRSHKSKRGKKPLFSCEGEIALMFLKSYTGLSDEGLTEMLNGSIHMQMFCDALIDPSCPIRDGKIVSAIRNRLAHLLDIDYLVFWQGSQASHCQHRPSLPPSHCQGQEKQACGVWGKGQQHTG
;
A
#
# COMPACT_ATOMS: atom_id res chain seq x y z
N MET A 1 -45.86 -32.34 26.52
CA MET A 1 -44.89 -31.60 25.69
C MET A 1 -43.50 -32.17 25.98
N LYS A 2 -42.90 -32.93 25.04
CA LYS A 2 -41.62 -33.62 25.26
C LYS A 2 -40.55 -32.86 24.49
N ILE A 3 -39.75 -32.07 25.20
CA ILE A 3 -38.70 -31.22 24.62
C ILE A 3 -37.51 -32.13 24.28
N GLN A 4 -37.14 -32.18 23.00
CA GLN A 4 -35.94 -32.89 22.54
C GLN A 4 -34.69 -32.05 22.84
N LYS A 5 -33.66 -32.69 23.38
CA LYS A 5 -32.37 -32.05 23.68
C LYS A 5 -31.67 -31.67 22.37
N ILE A 6 -31.39 -30.39 22.20
CA ILE A 6 -30.66 -29.81 21.07
C ILE A 6 -29.14 -29.89 21.37
N SER A 7 -28.64 -31.05 21.80
CA SER A 7 -27.25 -31.21 22.27
C SER A 7 -26.19 -31.22 21.17
N ASP A 8 -26.60 -31.32 19.90
CA ASP A 8 -25.67 -31.65 18.81
C ASP A 8 -25.71 -30.66 17.63
N ILE A 9 -26.00 -29.38 17.90
CA ILE A 9 -25.65 -28.31 16.94
C ILE A 9 -24.19 -27.95 17.22
N THR A 10 -23.27 -28.72 16.67
CA THR A 10 -21.90 -28.22 16.48
C THR A 10 -21.99 -27.17 15.37
N PRO A 11 -21.65 -25.89 15.63
CA PRO A 11 -21.50 -24.94 14.55
C PRO A 11 -20.27 -25.37 13.75
N THR A 12 -20.49 -26.13 12.68
CA THR A 12 -19.52 -26.22 11.59
C THR A 12 -19.49 -24.84 10.96
N LEU A 13 -18.55 -24.00 11.40
CA LEU A 13 -18.27 -22.73 10.75
C LEU A 13 -17.90 -23.07 9.30
N PRO A 14 -18.73 -22.71 8.30
CA PRO A 14 -18.52 -23.16 6.93
C PRO A 14 -17.29 -22.52 6.27
N PHE A 15 -16.58 -21.66 6.99
CA PHE A 15 -15.47 -20.83 6.52
C PHE A 15 -14.48 -20.64 7.67
N THR A 16 -13.22 -20.93 7.42
CA THR A 16 -12.12 -20.62 8.33
C THR A 16 -11.56 -19.23 8.03
N GLU A 17 -10.88 -18.59 8.99
CA GLU A 17 -10.18 -17.32 8.79
C GLU A 17 -9.19 -17.37 7.60
N PHE A 18 -8.61 -18.55 7.36
CA PHE A 18 -7.73 -18.81 6.23
C PHE A 18 -8.45 -18.67 4.88
N ASP A 19 -9.68 -19.19 4.77
CA ASP A 19 -10.48 -19.11 3.55
C ASP A 19 -10.82 -17.64 3.21
N PHE A 20 -11.05 -16.82 4.23
CA PHE A 20 -11.33 -15.40 4.06
C PHE A 20 -10.10 -14.62 3.56
N LEU A 21 -8.93 -14.82 4.18
CA LEU A 21 -7.71 -14.15 3.74
C LEU A 21 -7.30 -14.56 2.32
N GLN A 22 -7.48 -15.83 1.96
CA GLN A 22 -7.21 -16.31 0.61
C GLN A 22 -8.11 -15.62 -0.43
N SER A 23 -9.40 -15.44 -0.12
CA SER A 23 -10.32 -14.72 -1.01
C SER A 23 -9.88 -13.27 -1.30
N TYR A 24 -9.31 -12.58 -0.29
CA TYR A 24 -8.74 -11.25 -0.50
C TYR A 24 -7.45 -11.27 -1.30
N ARG A 25 -6.59 -12.29 -1.14
CA ARG A 25 -5.39 -12.43 -1.98
C ARG A 25 -5.77 -12.63 -3.44
N ASP A 26 -6.78 -13.45 -3.71
CA ASP A 26 -7.29 -13.69 -5.06
C ASP A 26 -7.95 -12.44 -5.66
N SER A 27 -8.70 -11.69 -4.85
CA SER A 27 -9.27 -10.40 -5.22
C SER A 27 -8.18 -9.36 -5.51
N PHE A 28 -7.18 -9.27 -4.63
CA PHE A 28 -6.05 -8.36 -4.77
C PHE A 28 -5.30 -8.62 -6.08
N ALA A 29 -4.98 -9.89 -6.39
CA ALA A 29 -4.28 -10.27 -7.62
C ALA A 29 -5.00 -9.82 -8.90
N LYS A 30 -6.34 -9.73 -8.87
CA LYS A 30 -7.18 -9.26 -10.00
C LYS A 30 -7.39 -7.75 -10.01
N SER A 31 -7.15 -7.08 -8.88
CA SER A 31 -7.33 -5.64 -8.73
C SER A 31 -6.26 -4.85 -9.49
N GLU A 32 -6.53 -3.56 -9.74
CA GLU A 32 -5.55 -2.65 -10.35
C GLU A 32 -4.27 -2.57 -9.52
N LEU A 33 -4.38 -2.50 -8.19
CA LEU A 33 -3.23 -2.50 -7.29
C LEU A 33 -2.41 -3.80 -7.40
N GLY A 34 -3.04 -4.96 -7.51
CA GLY A 34 -2.33 -6.23 -7.69
C GLY A 34 -1.61 -6.30 -9.04
N ARG A 35 -2.23 -5.78 -10.10
CA ARG A 35 -1.59 -5.68 -11.42
C ARG A 35 -0.36 -4.77 -11.38
N ILE A 36 -0.47 -3.59 -10.76
CA ILE A 36 0.67 -2.68 -10.57
C ILE A 36 1.76 -3.38 -9.74
N HIS A 37 1.40 -3.98 -8.61
CA HIS A 37 2.34 -4.68 -7.73
C HIS A 37 3.14 -5.75 -8.48
N SER A 38 2.49 -6.52 -9.35
CA SER A 38 3.15 -7.58 -10.13
C SER A 38 4.19 -7.09 -11.14
N GLN A 39 4.11 -5.81 -11.54
CA GLN A 39 5.04 -5.19 -12.49
C GLN A 39 6.23 -4.52 -11.81
N LEU A 40 6.15 -4.27 -10.50
CA LEU A 40 7.22 -3.61 -9.76
C LEU A 40 8.33 -4.61 -9.40
N PRO A 41 9.61 -4.28 -9.62
CA PRO A 41 10.74 -5.14 -9.25
C PRO A 41 11.04 -5.07 -7.74
N LEU A 42 10.01 -5.19 -6.89
CA LEU A 42 10.13 -4.94 -5.44
C LEU A 42 11.13 -5.86 -4.75
N LYS A 43 11.21 -7.13 -5.17
CA LYS A 43 12.16 -8.11 -4.62
C LYS A 43 13.62 -7.73 -4.89
N GLU A 44 13.89 -7.24 -6.09
CA GLU A 44 15.24 -6.80 -6.49
C GLU A 44 15.63 -5.54 -5.72
N LEU A 45 14.69 -4.59 -5.58
CA LEU A 45 14.89 -3.36 -4.80
C LEU A 45 15.08 -3.67 -3.29
N ALA A 46 14.32 -4.61 -2.75
CA ALA A 46 14.43 -5.03 -1.35
C ALA A 46 15.75 -5.77 -1.06
N ALA A 47 16.35 -6.44 -2.05
CA ALA A 47 17.66 -7.08 -1.89
C ALA A 47 18.76 -6.05 -1.56
N ALA A 48 18.71 -4.86 -2.18
CA ALA A 48 19.63 -3.77 -1.87
C ALA A 48 19.45 -3.27 -0.42
N CYS A 49 18.21 -3.12 0.03
CA CYS A 49 17.91 -2.62 1.36
C CYS A 49 18.19 -3.64 2.48
N THR A 50 17.91 -4.94 2.27
CA THR A 50 18.19 -5.99 3.27
C THR A 50 19.67 -6.20 3.53
N SER A 51 20.54 -5.92 2.55
CA SER A 51 22.00 -5.97 2.71
C SER A 51 22.57 -4.89 3.63
N ARG A 52 21.87 -3.75 3.75
CA ARG A 52 22.33 -2.53 4.44
C ARG A 52 21.47 -2.18 5.66
N SER A 53 20.30 -2.82 5.80
CA SER A 53 19.45 -2.67 6.97
C SER A 53 20.10 -3.33 8.19
N HIS A 54 20.30 -2.54 9.24
CA HIS A 54 20.72 -3.06 10.54
C HIS A 54 19.70 -4.11 10.98
N LYS A 55 20.12 -5.39 11.00
CA LYS A 55 19.36 -6.45 11.67
C LYS A 55 19.12 -5.99 13.10
N SER A 56 17.91 -5.52 13.41
CA SER A 56 17.55 -5.18 14.78
C SER A 56 17.71 -6.43 15.62
N LYS A 57 18.76 -6.49 16.44
CA LYS A 57 19.10 -7.67 17.25
C LYS A 57 18.16 -7.87 18.43
N ARG A 58 17.17 -6.98 18.65
CA ARG A 58 16.21 -7.03 19.76
C ARG A 58 15.06 -6.04 19.50
N GLY A 59 13.85 -6.52 19.19
CA GLY A 59 12.68 -5.66 19.06
C GLY A 59 11.44 -6.36 18.48
N LYS A 60 10.28 -5.69 18.59
CA LYS A 60 9.03 -6.06 17.91
C LYS A 60 9.29 -6.17 16.40
N LYS A 61 8.62 -7.11 15.73
CA LYS A 61 8.67 -7.21 14.25
C LYS A 61 8.28 -5.85 13.64
N PRO A 62 9.04 -5.33 12.66
CA PRO A 62 8.65 -4.11 11.97
C PRO A 62 7.29 -4.31 11.31
N LEU A 63 6.49 -3.24 11.25
CA LEU A 63 5.14 -3.29 10.68
C LEU A 63 5.16 -3.57 9.17
N PHE A 64 6.15 -3.02 8.48
CA PHE A 64 6.37 -3.21 7.06
C PHE A 64 7.60 -4.08 6.84
N SER A 65 7.51 -5.00 5.87
CA SER A 65 8.72 -5.63 5.32
C SER A 65 9.52 -4.61 4.52
N CYS A 66 10.76 -4.94 4.17
CA CYS A 66 11.57 -4.04 3.35
C CYS A 66 10.97 -3.81 1.96
N GLU A 67 10.38 -4.86 1.39
CA GLU A 67 9.58 -4.79 0.16
C GLU A 67 8.35 -3.90 0.39
N GLY A 68 7.67 -4.07 1.53
CA GLY A 68 6.55 -3.24 1.95
C GLY A 68 6.86 -1.75 2.09
N GLU A 69 8.03 -1.39 2.64
CA GLU A 69 8.48 0.00 2.76
C GLU A 69 8.71 0.64 1.38
N ILE A 70 9.29 -0.11 0.44
CA ILE A 70 9.51 0.35 -0.93
C ILE A 70 8.17 0.48 -1.67
N ALA A 71 7.31 -0.54 -1.55
CA ALA A 71 5.96 -0.54 -2.10
C ALA A 71 5.14 0.65 -1.57
N LEU A 72 5.30 1.01 -0.30
CA LEU A 72 4.65 2.18 0.28
C LEU A 72 5.08 3.49 -0.41
N MET A 73 6.34 3.61 -0.84
CA MET A 73 6.80 4.77 -1.61
C MET A 73 6.16 4.82 -3.00
N PHE A 74 5.99 3.67 -3.65
CA PHE A 74 5.23 3.58 -4.90
C PHE A 74 3.77 3.97 -4.69
N LEU A 75 3.12 3.42 -3.68
CA LEU A 75 1.72 3.71 -3.37
C LEU A 75 1.50 5.19 -3.04
N LYS A 76 2.44 5.81 -2.32
CA LYS A 76 2.44 7.25 -2.05
C LYS A 76 2.49 8.08 -3.34
N SER A 77 3.38 7.72 -4.27
CA SER A 77 3.47 8.40 -5.57
C SER A 77 2.23 8.18 -6.45
N TYR A 78 1.66 6.97 -6.42
CA TYR A 78 0.49 6.59 -7.20
C TYR A 78 -0.79 7.29 -6.75
N THR A 79 -1.00 7.38 -5.44
CA THR A 79 -2.24 7.94 -4.85
C THR A 79 -2.23 9.46 -4.75
N GLY A 80 -1.05 10.09 -4.59
CA GLY A 80 -0.93 11.54 -4.41
C GLY A 80 -1.50 12.07 -3.08
N LEU A 81 -1.78 11.19 -2.12
CA LEU A 81 -2.32 11.56 -0.80
C LEU A 81 -1.27 12.25 0.07
N SER A 82 -1.66 12.87 1.19
CA SER A 82 -0.73 13.30 2.26
C SER A 82 -0.18 12.10 3.04
N ASP A 83 0.81 12.30 3.91
CA ASP A 83 1.39 11.18 4.69
C ASP A 83 0.32 10.63 5.66
N GLU A 84 -0.51 11.51 6.22
CA GLU A 84 -1.65 11.20 7.06
C GLU A 84 -2.78 10.52 6.28
N GLY A 85 -3.13 11.05 5.10
CA GLY A 85 -4.19 10.47 4.26
C GLY A 85 -3.82 9.08 3.73
N LEU A 86 -2.54 8.85 3.42
CA LEU A 86 -2.06 7.51 3.07
C LEU A 86 -2.16 6.54 4.26
N THR A 87 -1.83 7.02 5.47
CA THR A 87 -1.94 6.22 6.70
C THR A 87 -3.39 5.86 7.01
N GLU A 88 -4.32 6.79 6.81
CA GLU A 88 -5.75 6.55 6.95
C GLU A 88 -6.24 5.48 5.96
N MET A 89 -5.85 5.60 4.68
CA MET A 89 -6.21 4.62 3.67
C MET A 89 -5.60 3.23 3.92
N LEU A 90 -4.38 3.15 4.46
CA LEU A 90 -3.78 1.87 4.87
C LEU A 90 -4.58 1.21 5.99
N ASN A 91 -5.05 1.96 6.98
CA ASN A 91 -5.87 1.41 8.05
C ASN A 91 -7.22 0.86 7.53
N GLY A 92 -7.78 1.47 6.48
CA GLY A 92 -9.09 1.12 5.93
C GLY A 92 -9.09 0.14 4.75
N SER A 93 -7.97 -0.06 4.06
CA SER A 93 -7.92 -0.83 2.81
C SER A 93 -7.00 -2.04 2.90
N ILE A 94 -7.61 -3.24 2.95
CA ILE A 94 -6.86 -4.49 2.94
C ILE A 94 -6.04 -4.70 1.66
N HIS A 95 -6.47 -4.16 0.52
CA HIS A 95 -5.67 -4.21 -0.71
C HIS A 95 -4.41 -3.35 -0.62
N MET A 96 -4.47 -2.17 0.01
CA MET A 96 -3.27 -1.35 0.25
C MET A 96 -2.35 -2.00 1.28
N GLN A 97 -2.92 -2.63 2.31
CA GLN A 97 -2.17 -3.44 3.27
C GLN A 97 -1.44 -4.60 2.60
N MET A 98 -2.11 -5.33 1.69
CA MET A 98 -1.50 -6.40 0.90
C MET A 98 -0.42 -5.86 -0.04
N PHE A 99 -0.65 -4.71 -0.67
CA PHE A 99 0.34 -4.06 -1.53
C PHE A 99 1.63 -3.69 -0.78
N CYS A 100 1.51 -3.29 0.49
CA CYS A 100 2.65 -2.89 1.33
C CYS A 100 3.13 -4.01 2.25
N ASP A 101 2.67 -5.26 2.04
CA ASP A 101 3.01 -6.41 2.89
C ASP A 101 2.88 -6.12 4.40
N ALA A 102 1.79 -5.44 4.78
CA ALA A 102 1.53 -4.97 6.13
C ALA A 102 0.05 -5.15 6.49
N LEU A 103 -0.32 -6.36 6.94
CA LEU A 103 -1.66 -6.64 7.46
C LEU A 103 -1.80 -6.00 8.85
N ILE A 104 -2.68 -5.00 8.94
CA ILE A 104 -2.91 -4.21 10.14
C ILE A 104 -4.13 -4.77 10.86
N ASP A 105 -3.99 -5.06 12.16
CA ASP A 105 -5.13 -5.42 13.00
C ASP A 105 -6.09 -4.21 13.11
N PRO A 106 -7.37 -4.36 12.74
CA PRO A 106 -8.36 -3.29 12.87
C PRO A 106 -8.49 -2.73 14.31
N SER A 107 -8.16 -3.55 15.32
CA SER A 107 -8.18 -3.17 16.73
C SER A 107 -6.95 -2.33 17.13
N CYS A 108 -5.90 -2.34 16.31
CA CYS A 108 -4.63 -1.66 16.53
C CYS A 108 -4.17 -0.92 15.25
N PRO A 109 -4.94 0.08 14.79
CA PRO A 109 -4.60 0.83 13.58
C PRO A 109 -3.31 1.62 13.75
N ILE A 110 -2.68 1.97 12.63
CA ILE A 110 -1.54 2.88 12.60
C ILE A 110 -2.00 4.26 13.07
N ARG A 111 -1.40 4.73 14.16
CA ARG A 111 -1.64 6.06 14.74
C ARG A 111 -0.50 7.04 14.49
N ASP A 112 0.66 6.53 14.09
CA ASP A 112 1.83 7.36 13.85
C ASP A 112 1.74 7.99 12.46
N GLY A 113 1.25 9.24 12.38
CA GLY A 113 1.19 10.00 11.13
C GLY A 113 2.57 10.27 10.51
N LYS A 114 3.68 10.07 11.26
CA LYS A 114 5.03 10.27 10.74
C LYS A 114 5.62 9.01 10.12
N ILE A 115 4.93 7.87 10.18
CA ILE A 115 5.48 6.57 9.73
C ILE A 115 5.94 6.61 8.26
N VAL A 116 5.16 7.26 7.38
CA VAL A 116 5.47 7.38 5.95
C VAL A 116 6.74 8.21 5.75
N SER A 117 6.84 9.35 6.41
CA SER A 117 8.04 10.21 6.36
C SER A 117 9.28 9.53 6.94
N ALA A 118 9.12 8.77 8.03
CA ALA A 118 10.21 8.02 8.64
C ALA A 118 10.71 6.90 7.73
N ILE A 119 9.81 6.18 7.04
CA ILE A 119 10.16 5.18 6.02
C ILE A 119 10.91 5.83 4.86
N ARG A 120 10.38 6.92 4.32
CA ARG A 120 11.00 7.67 3.23
C ARG A 120 12.44 8.07 3.57
N ASN A 121 12.66 8.59 4.78
CA ASN A 121 14.00 8.96 5.25
C ASN A 121 14.91 7.75 5.41
N ARG A 122 14.42 6.63 5.96
CA ARG A 122 15.21 5.38 6.03
C ARG A 122 15.64 4.90 4.65
N LEU A 123 14.71 4.87 3.70
CA LEU A 123 14.98 4.41 2.34
C LEU A 123 15.93 5.34 1.58
N ALA A 124 15.87 6.65 1.81
CA ALA A 124 16.78 7.62 1.19
C ALA A 124 18.26 7.36 1.53
N HIS A 125 18.55 6.72 2.66
CA HIS A 125 19.92 6.30 3.03
C HIS A 125 20.32 4.94 2.42
N LEU A 126 19.35 4.15 1.95
CA LEU A 126 19.54 2.78 1.47
C LEU A 126 19.57 2.70 -0.05
N LEU A 127 18.72 3.47 -0.72
CA LEU A 127 18.60 3.53 -2.17
C LEU A 127 19.29 4.80 -2.64
N ASP A 128 20.22 4.66 -3.60
CA ASP A 128 20.84 5.82 -4.23
C ASP A 128 19.73 6.70 -4.85
N ILE A 129 19.77 8.00 -4.56
CA ILE A 129 18.66 8.94 -4.78
C ILE A 129 18.20 8.94 -6.24
N ASP A 130 19.12 8.66 -7.16
CA ASP A 130 18.86 8.58 -8.60
C ASP A 130 17.80 7.53 -8.96
N TYR A 131 17.72 6.40 -8.26
CA TYR A 131 16.67 5.41 -8.52
C TYR A 131 15.29 5.94 -8.11
N LEU A 132 15.17 6.54 -6.93
CA LEU A 132 13.88 6.96 -6.37
C LEU A 132 13.29 8.17 -7.13
N VAL A 133 14.14 9.09 -7.59
CA VAL A 133 13.76 10.22 -8.45
C VAL A 133 13.46 9.75 -9.88
N PHE A 134 14.23 8.80 -10.44
CA PHE A 134 13.91 8.16 -11.71
C PHE A 134 12.54 7.47 -11.69
N TRP A 135 12.15 6.82 -10.57
CA TRP A 135 10.83 6.21 -10.42
C TRP A 135 9.69 7.21 -10.24
N GLN A 136 9.95 8.40 -9.69
CA GLN A 136 8.97 9.49 -9.72
C GLN A 136 8.80 10.05 -11.14
N GLY A 137 9.89 10.16 -11.92
CA GLY A 137 9.86 10.62 -13.31
C GLY A 137 9.28 9.60 -14.30
N SER A 138 9.57 8.30 -14.14
CA SER A 138 9.13 7.24 -15.07
C SER A 138 7.66 6.84 -14.91
N GLN A 139 6.99 7.21 -13.82
CA GLN A 139 5.54 7.03 -13.67
C GLN A 139 4.73 8.10 -14.42
N ALA A 140 5.35 9.24 -14.77
CA ALA A 140 4.70 10.31 -15.53
C ALA A 140 4.23 9.85 -16.92
N SER A 141 4.95 8.90 -17.53
CA SER A 141 4.62 8.30 -18.83
C SER A 141 3.60 7.16 -18.73
N HIS A 142 3.44 6.50 -17.57
CA HIS A 142 2.47 5.42 -17.38
C HIS A 142 1.10 5.92 -16.86
N CYS A 143 1.08 7.06 -16.15
CA CYS A 143 -0.14 7.72 -15.66
C CYS A 143 -1.08 8.24 -16.78
N GLN A 144 -0.65 8.24 -18.05
CA GLN A 144 -1.48 8.61 -19.19
C GLN A 144 -2.57 7.58 -19.53
N HIS A 145 -2.57 6.41 -18.88
CA HIS A 145 -3.58 5.36 -19.05
C HIS A 145 -4.34 5.03 -17.75
N ARG A 146 -4.66 6.04 -16.94
CA ARG A 146 -5.63 5.89 -15.84
C ARG A 146 -7.02 5.55 -16.41
N PRO A 147 -7.63 4.40 -16.10
CA PRO A 147 -9.06 4.21 -16.35
C PRO A 147 -9.81 5.14 -15.39
N SER A 148 -10.60 6.07 -15.93
CA SER A 148 -11.47 6.95 -15.16
C SER A 148 -12.38 6.12 -14.24
N LEU A 149 -12.30 6.35 -12.91
CA LEU A 149 -13.33 5.89 -11.99
C LEU A 149 -14.69 6.46 -12.42
N PRO A 150 -15.78 5.69 -12.35
CA PRO A 150 -17.11 6.20 -12.68
C PRO A 150 -17.52 7.32 -11.71
N PRO A 151 -18.09 8.43 -12.22
CA PRO A 151 -18.38 9.60 -11.41
C PRO A 151 -19.73 9.41 -10.71
N SER A 152 -19.74 8.91 -9.48
CA SER A 152 -20.96 8.94 -8.68
C SER A 152 -20.79 9.35 -7.22
N HIS A 153 -19.69 10.03 -6.87
CA HIS A 153 -19.64 10.87 -5.66
C HIS A 153 -18.39 11.79 -5.57
N CYS A 154 -18.03 12.50 -6.63
CA CYS A 154 -16.93 13.47 -6.59
C CYS A 154 -17.47 14.91 -6.41
N GLN A 155 -17.55 15.39 -5.18
CA GLN A 155 -17.55 16.83 -4.90
C GLN A 155 -16.23 17.21 -4.19
N GLY A 156 -15.40 18.00 -4.86
CA GLY A 156 -14.58 19.01 -4.19
C GLY A 156 -13.06 18.99 -4.36
N GLN A 157 -12.38 17.85 -4.48
CA GLN A 157 -10.91 17.84 -4.26
C GLN A 157 -10.02 17.55 -5.49
N GLU A 158 -10.59 17.19 -6.63
CA GLU A 158 -9.79 16.72 -7.77
C GLU A 158 -9.05 17.84 -8.55
N LYS A 159 -9.34 19.12 -8.28
CA LYS A 159 -8.64 20.23 -8.95
C LYS A 159 -7.27 20.58 -8.37
N GLN A 160 -6.91 20.08 -7.18
CA GLN A 160 -5.59 20.38 -6.60
C GLN A 160 -4.52 19.36 -6.99
N ALA A 161 -4.87 18.11 -7.27
CA ALA A 161 -3.89 17.09 -7.65
C ALA A 161 -3.29 17.30 -9.06
N CYS A 162 -4.07 17.80 -10.03
CA CYS A 162 -3.55 18.15 -11.37
C CYS A 162 -2.70 19.44 -11.38
N GLY A 163 -2.85 20.33 -10.39
CA GLY A 163 -2.16 21.63 -10.37
C GLY A 163 -0.69 21.59 -9.97
N VAL A 164 -0.24 20.50 -9.35
CA VAL A 164 1.14 20.40 -8.83
C VAL A 164 2.14 19.89 -9.89
N TRP A 165 1.65 19.30 -10.99
CA TRP A 165 2.47 18.70 -12.04
C TRP A 165 2.33 19.41 -13.41
N GLY A 166 1.99 20.71 -13.40
CA GLY A 166 1.72 21.50 -14.61
C GLY A 166 2.46 22.83 -14.71
N LYS A 167 3.53 23.07 -13.94
CA LYS A 167 4.37 24.27 -14.10
C LYS A 167 5.85 23.91 -14.10
N GLY A 168 6.34 23.49 -15.25
CA GLY A 168 7.75 23.17 -15.41
C GLY A 168 8.24 23.03 -16.85
N GLN A 169 7.54 23.59 -17.85
CA GLN A 169 8.11 23.79 -19.18
C GLN A 169 7.57 25.08 -19.79
N GLN A 170 8.29 26.17 -19.58
CA GLN A 170 8.31 27.27 -20.55
C GLN A 170 9.69 27.23 -21.20
N HIS A 171 9.75 26.60 -22.38
CA HIS A 171 10.79 26.89 -23.35
C HIS A 171 10.58 28.33 -23.81
N THR A 172 11.49 29.24 -23.45
CA THR A 172 11.72 30.45 -24.24
C THR A 172 12.74 30.11 -25.30
N GLY A 173 12.38 30.41 -26.55
CA GLY A 173 13.18 30.14 -27.75
C GLY A 173 14.42 31.00 -27.90
#